data_AF-A0AA40I5Y6-F1
#
_entry.id   AF-A0AA40I5Y6-F1
#
_cell.length_a   1.000
_cell.length_b   1.000
_cell.length_c   1.000
_cell.angle_alpha   90.00
_cell.angle_beta   90.00
_cell.angle_gamma   90.00
#
_symmetry.space_group_name_H-M   'P 1'
#
loop_
_entity.id
_entity.type
_entity.pdbx_description
1 polymer ?
#
loop_
_entity_poly.entity_id
_entity_poly.type
_entity_poly.pdbx_seq_one_letter_code
_entity_poly.pdbx_strand_id
1 'polypeptide(L)'
;MAVDAVLARLPAEINCPICLDGLRDPVTIECGHNFCRSCIQQSWADMQHRFPCSVCRHPCQERCLRSNTQLGRMVDMAKILQSTRGKKKRQEERRLCEQHNQALTLFCEEDLELLCPLCTQPPDHQGHQHNSTLKGLLSQVVECKVLMEV
;
A
#
# COMPACT_ATOMS: atom_id res chain seq x y z
N MET A 1 9.66 11.45 -2.56
CA MET A 1 9.74 12.86 -2.09
C MET A 1 8.60 13.68 -2.71
N ALA A 2 8.02 14.63 -1.98
CA ALA A 2 6.72 15.30 -2.20
C ALA A 2 5.48 14.38 -2.15
N VAL A 3 5.37 13.38 -3.04
CA VAL A 3 4.22 12.44 -3.06
C VAL A 3 4.11 11.64 -1.77
N ASP A 4 5.24 11.23 -1.19
CA ASP A 4 5.29 10.55 0.11
C ASP A 4 4.72 11.40 1.25
N ALA A 5 5.02 12.70 1.26
CA ALA A 5 4.53 13.61 2.28
C ALA A 5 3.02 13.83 2.15
N VAL A 6 2.50 13.91 0.91
CA VAL A 6 1.05 13.99 0.65
C VAL A 6 0.35 12.71 1.12
N LEU A 7 0.90 11.54 0.78
CA LEU A 7 0.31 10.26 1.20
C LEU A 7 0.37 10.05 2.72
N ALA A 8 1.39 10.56 3.41
CA ALA A 8 1.48 10.49 4.87
C ALA A 8 0.40 11.30 5.57
N ARG A 9 -0.11 12.37 4.93
CA ARG A 9 -1.19 13.21 5.45
C ARG A 9 -2.58 12.71 5.06
N LEU A 10 -2.68 11.92 4.00
CA LEU A 10 -3.94 11.41 3.47
C LEU A 10 -4.82 10.70 4.51
N PRO A 11 -4.29 9.88 5.44
CA PRO A 11 -5.12 9.25 6.49
C PRO A 11 -5.92 10.24 7.33
N ALA A 12 -5.39 11.45 7.59
CA ALA A 12 -6.11 12.47 8.36
C ALA A 12 -7.37 12.97 7.65
N GLU A 13 -7.42 12.86 6.32
CA GLU A 13 -8.53 13.33 5.50
C GLU A 13 -9.59 12.24 5.24
N ILE A 14 -9.20 10.96 5.28
CA ILE A 14 -10.04 9.84 4.84
C ILE A 14 -10.37 8.83 5.94
N ASN A 15 -9.83 9.00 7.15
CA ASN A 15 -10.14 8.14 8.29
C ASN A 15 -11.28 8.71 9.12
N CYS A 16 -12.09 7.82 9.68
CA CYS A 16 -13.13 8.16 10.61
C CYS A 16 -12.48 8.53 11.97
N PRO A 17 -12.82 9.70 12.55
CA PRO A 17 -12.26 10.09 13.86
C PRO A 17 -12.80 9.27 15.04
N ILE A 18 -13.83 8.42 14.82
CA ILE A 18 -14.39 7.55 15.87
C ILE A 18 -13.69 6.18 15.88
N CYS A 19 -13.62 5.48 14.74
CA CYS A 19 -12.99 4.15 14.68
C CYS A 19 -11.53 4.17 14.23
N LEU A 20 -11.00 5.34 13.85
CA LEU A 20 -9.62 5.58 13.40
C LEU A 20 -9.20 4.85 12.10
N ASP A 21 -10.08 4.00 11.56
CA ASP A 21 -9.97 3.37 10.24
C ASP A 21 -10.43 4.28 9.10
N GLY A 22 -10.07 3.92 7.87
CA GLY A 22 -10.63 4.50 6.65
C GLY A 22 -12.17 4.46 6.64
N LEU A 23 -12.80 5.57 6.24
CA LEU A 23 -14.24 5.75 6.23
C LEU A 23 -14.97 4.62 5.46
N ARG A 24 -15.98 4.01 6.11
CA ARG A 24 -16.89 3.00 5.54
C ARG A 24 -18.30 3.57 5.50
N ASP A 25 -18.90 3.62 4.31
CA ASP A 25 -20.17 4.32 4.08
C ASP A 25 -20.16 5.73 4.73
N PRO A 26 -19.26 6.63 4.26
CA PRO A 26 -19.08 7.91 4.91
C PRO A 26 -20.35 8.75 4.88
N VAL A 27 -20.61 9.47 5.95
CA VAL A 27 -21.65 10.49 6.05
C VAL A 27 -20.99 11.82 6.40
N THR A 28 -21.44 12.89 5.74
CA THR A 28 -21.01 14.26 6.03
C THR A 28 -22.13 14.94 6.82
N ILE A 29 -21.84 15.38 8.05
CA ILE A 29 -22.84 16.07 8.89
C ILE A 29 -22.79 17.58 8.67
N GLU A 30 -23.74 18.33 9.24
CA GLU A 30 -23.95 19.77 8.97
C GLU A 30 -22.68 20.63 9.13
N CYS A 31 -21.80 20.29 10.07
CA CYS A 31 -20.54 21.02 10.28
C CYS A 31 -19.40 20.63 9.31
N GLY A 32 -19.66 19.75 8.33
CA GLY A 32 -18.68 19.30 7.33
C GLY A 32 -17.77 18.14 7.74
N HIS A 33 -17.82 17.67 8.99
CA HIS A 33 -17.03 16.51 9.44
C HIS A 33 -17.61 15.20 8.90
N ASN A 34 -16.72 14.22 8.68
CA ASN A 34 -17.05 12.96 8.03
C ASN A 34 -16.86 11.78 8.99
N PHE A 35 -17.82 10.85 8.98
CA PHE A 35 -17.80 9.67 9.84
C PHE A 35 -18.27 8.44 9.07
N CYS A 36 -17.91 7.23 9.52
CA CYS A 36 -18.65 6.04 9.10
C CYS A 36 -20.09 6.17 9.58
N ARG A 37 -21.06 5.80 8.74
CA ARG A 37 -22.49 5.82 9.11
C ARG A 37 -22.75 5.13 10.45
N SER A 38 -22.25 3.91 10.62
CA SER A 38 -22.43 3.14 11.86
C SER A 38 -21.79 3.82 13.07
N CYS A 39 -20.60 4.42 12.91
CA CYS A 39 -19.89 5.07 14.01
C CYS A 39 -20.66 6.28 14.55
N ILE A 40 -21.16 7.16 13.68
CA ILE A 40 -21.90 8.34 14.14
C ILE A 40 -23.29 7.95 14.65
N GLN A 41 -23.96 6.95 14.04
CA GLN A 41 -25.22 6.43 14.55
C GLN A 41 -25.08 5.86 15.97
N GLN A 42 -24.01 5.11 16.23
CA GLN A 42 -23.71 4.60 17.56
C GLN A 42 -23.39 5.72 18.54
N SER A 43 -22.64 6.75 18.11
CA SER A 43 -22.35 7.92 18.94
C SER A 43 -23.60 8.70 19.34
N TRP A 44 -24.68 8.60 18.56
CA TRP A 44 -25.96 9.26 18.81
C TRP A 44 -27.05 8.32 19.34
N ALA A 45 -26.73 7.06 19.66
CA ALA A 45 -27.72 6.03 19.97
C ALA A 45 -28.72 6.49 21.05
N ASP A 46 -28.21 7.03 22.16
CA ASP A 46 -29.01 7.43 23.34
C ASP A 46 -29.45 8.91 23.33
N MET A 47 -29.25 9.61 22.21
CA MET A 47 -29.55 11.05 22.09
C MET A 47 -30.91 11.30 21.44
N GLN A 48 -31.73 12.16 22.04
CA GLN A 48 -33.11 12.42 21.57
C GLN A 48 -33.25 13.70 20.76
N HIS A 49 -32.64 14.82 21.19
CA HIS A 49 -32.91 16.15 20.61
C HIS A 49 -31.66 16.95 20.22
N ARG A 50 -30.46 16.42 20.49
CA ARG A 50 -29.21 17.10 20.18
C ARG A 50 -28.18 16.09 19.71
N PHE A 51 -27.63 16.33 18.52
CA PHE A 51 -26.68 15.44 17.88
C PHE A 51 -25.35 16.17 17.68
N PRO A 52 -24.53 16.32 18.74
CA PRO A 52 -23.26 17.04 18.61
C PRO A 52 -22.28 16.27 17.72
N CYS A 53 -21.54 16.99 16.90
CA CYS A 53 -20.35 16.47 16.23
C CYS A 53 -19.32 16.00 17.27
N SER A 54 -18.78 14.78 17.13
CA SER A 54 -17.75 14.27 18.05
C SER A 54 -16.38 14.95 17.91
N VAL A 55 -16.18 15.74 16.84
CA VAL A 55 -14.95 16.51 16.61
C VAL A 55 -15.08 17.94 17.15
N CYS A 56 -16.01 18.74 16.61
CA CYS A 56 -16.12 20.16 16.94
C CYS A 56 -17.30 20.53 17.87
N ARG A 57 -18.10 19.54 18.28
CA ARG A 57 -19.29 19.73 19.15
C ARG A 57 -20.40 20.62 18.56
N HIS A 58 -20.31 20.97 17.28
CA HIS A 58 -21.39 21.67 16.58
C HIS A 58 -22.70 20.87 16.71
N PRO A 59 -23.82 21.51 17.11
CA PRO A 59 -25.09 20.83 17.26
C PRO A 59 -25.70 20.59 15.88
N CYS A 60 -25.81 19.33 15.47
CA CYS A 60 -26.59 18.97 14.28
C CYS A 60 -28.06 18.79 14.67
N GLN A 61 -28.96 19.28 13.81
CA GLN A 61 -30.40 19.27 14.04
C GLN A 61 -31.04 17.96 13.57
N GLU A 62 -30.50 17.35 12.52
CA GLU A 62 -31.10 16.15 11.92
C GLU A 62 -30.31 14.86 12.16
N ARG A 63 -31.03 13.78 12.52
CA ARG A 63 -30.51 12.40 12.50
C ARG A 63 -30.52 11.81 11.07
N CYS A 64 -31.01 12.55 10.07
CA CYS A 64 -31.11 12.11 8.68
C CYS A 64 -29.73 12.10 8.00
N LEU A 65 -28.93 11.09 8.34
CA LEU A 65 -27.60 10.91 7.79
C LEU A 65 -27.69 10.41 6.34
N ARG A 66 -27.30 11.25 5.40
CA ARG A 66 -27.12 10.86 3.99
C ARG A 66 -25.69 10.42 3.75
N SER A 67 -25.54 9.28 3.10
CA SER A 67 -24.22 8.77 2.71
C SER A 67 -23.61 9.63 1.61
N ASN A 68 -22.34 9.99 1.78
CA ASN A 68 -21.51 10.65 0.81
C ASN A 68 -20.79 9.61 -0.06
N THR A 69 -21.50 9.07 -1.05
CA THR A 69 -20.96 8.00 -1.91
C THR A 69 -19.71 8.42 -2.69
N GLN A 70 -19.59 9.72 -3.03
CA GLN A 70 -18.41 10.24 -3.70
C GLN A 70 -17.17 10.17 -2.81
N LEU A 71 -17.28 10.59 -1.55
CA LEU A 71 -16.20 10.45 -0.57
C LEU A 71 -15.83 8.98 -0.35
N GLY A 72 -16.83 8.08 -0.31
CA GLY A 72 -16.57 6.64 -0.24
C GLY A 72 -15.69 6.15 -1.39
N ARG A 73 -16.02 6.53 -2.63
CA ARG A 73 -15.20 6.20 -3.80
C ARG A 73 -13.78 6.79 -3.71
N MET A 74 -13.62 8.01 -3.21
CA MET A 74 -12.31 8.63 -3.01
C MET A 74 -11.45 7.87 -1.98
N VAL A 75 -12.06 7.45 -0.87
CA VAL A 75 -11.41 6.63 0.16
C VAL A 75 -10.91 5.30 -0.43
N ASP A 76 -11.72 4.66 -1.27
CA ASP A 76 -11.33 3.40 -1.90
C ASP A 76 -10.16 3.57 -2.90
N MET A 77 -10.18 4.63 -3.70
CA MET A 77 -9.06 4.97 -4.58
C MET A 77 -7.78 5.27 -3.79
N ALA A 78 -7.89 5.99 -2.68
CA ALA A 78 -6.76 6.27 -1.79
C ALA A 78 -6.13 4.99 -1.22
N LYS A 79 -6.94 4.00 -0.82
CA LYS A 79 -6.45 2.69 -0.34
C LYS A 79 -5.68 1.94 -1.43
N ILE A 80 -6.13 2.01 -2.68
CA ILE A 80 -5.42 1.40 -3.83
C ILE A 80 -4.05 2.06 -4.03
N LEU A 81 -3.97 3.40 -3.97
CA LEU A 81 -2.72 4.15 -4.10
C LEU A 81 -1.71 3.81 -3.00
N GLN A 82 -2.18 3.65 -1.76
CA GLN A 82 -1.34 3.23 -0.63
C GLN A 82 -0.88 1.77 -0.80
N SER A 83 -1.76 0.89 -1.29
CA SER A 83 -1.48 -0.55 -1.45
C SER A 83 -0.54 -0.86 -2.63
N THR A 84 -0.61 -0.10 -3.73
CA THR A 84 0.26 -0.29 -4.90
C THR A 84 1.73 0.02 -4.62
N ARG A 85 2.02 0.93 -3.68
CA ARG A 85 3.40 1.15 -3.19
C ARG A 85 3.89 0.04 -2.27
N GLY A 86 3.01 -0.52 -1.43
CA GLY A 86 3.30 -1.72 -0.64
C GLY A 86 3.59 -2.94 -1.51
N LYS A 87 2.91 -3.08 -2.65
CA LYS A 87 3.15 -4.14 -3.64
C LYS A 87 4.41 -3.92 -4.47
N LYS A 88 4.76 -2.68 -4.87
CA LYS A 88 6.06 -2.42 -5.54
C LYS A 88 7.24 -2.79 -4.64
N LYS A 89 7.19 -2.46 -3.33
CA LYS A 89 8.19 -2.95 -2.36
C LYS A 89 8.20 -4.48 -2.22
N ARG A 90 7.04 -5.13 -2.10
CA ARG A 90 6.95 -6.59 -1.91
C ARG A 90 7.23 -7.42 -3.17
N GLN A 91 7.03 -6.87 -4.36
CA GLN A 91 7.24 -7.56 -5.64
C GLN A 91 8.69 -7.45 -6.11
N GLU A 92 9.40 -6.36 -5.78
CA GLU A 92 10.87 -6.33 -5.84
C GLU A 92 11.51 -7.31 -4.84
N GLU A 93 10.87 -7.57 -3.70
CA GLU A 93 11.43 -8.40 -2.62
C GLU A 93 11.16 -9.91 -2.72
N ARG A 94 10.32 -10.42 -3.64
CA ARG A 94 10.00 -11.87 -3.68
C ARG A 94 9.81 -12.45 -5.08
N ARG A 95 10.87 -12.52 -5.89
CA ARG A 95 11.00 -13.64 -6.85
C ARG A 95 11.45 -14.86 -6.05
N LEU A 96 10.68 -15.95 -6.06
CA LEU A 96 10.98 -17.15 -5.29
C LEU A 96 11.51 -18.24 -6.23
N CYS A 97 12.50 -19.00 -5.77
CA CYS A 97 12.97 -20.21 -6.46
C CYS A 97 11.86 -21.26 -6.44
N GLU A 98 11.58 -21.88 -7.59
CA GLU A 98 10.54 -22.90 -7.70
C GLU A 98 10.87 -24.19 -6.93
N GLN A 99 12.15 -24.54 -6.84
CA GLN A 99 12.61 -25.76 -6.15
C GLN A 99 12.71 -25.58 -4.64
N HIS A 100 13.14 -24.39 -4.19
CA HIS A 100 13.51 -24.15 -2.80
C HIS A 100 12.57 -23.20 -2.06
N ASN A 101 11.65 -22.56 -2.77
CA ASN A 101 10.71 -21.54 -2.26
C ASN A 101 11.40 -20.41 -1.46
N GLN A 102 12.65 -20.11 -1.79
CA GLN A 102 13.46 -19.06 -1.20
C GLN A 102 13.60 -17.87 -2.15
N ALA A 103 13.85 -16.68 -1.61
CA ALA A 103 14.05 -15.49 -2.42
C ALA A 103 15.28 -15.62 -3.34
N LEU A 104 15.10 -15.28 -4.61
CA LEU A 104 16.14 -15.23 -5.64
C LEU A 104 16.95 -13.94 -5.50
N THR A 105 17.92 -13.96 -4.59
CA THR A 105 18.73 -12.79 -4.22
C THR A 105 20.12 -12.75 -4.88
N LEU A 106 20.47 -13.81 -5.62
CA LEU A 106 21.76 -13.97 -6.28
C LEU A 106 21.59 -14.05 -7.80
N PHE A 107 22.65 -13.72 -8.53
CA PHE A 107 22.77 -13.83 -9.97
C PHE A 107 24.05 -14.59 -10.32
N CYS A 108 23.94 -15.65 -11.12
CA CYS A 108 25.09 -16.37 -11.67
C CYS A 108 25.53 -15.71 -12.98
N GLU A 109 26.80 -15.33 -13.07
CA GLU A 109 27.35 -14.67 -14.26
C GLU A 109 27.53 -15.64 -15.43
N GLU A 110 27.80 -16.92 -15.15
CA GLU A 110 28.03 -17.94 -16.16
C GLU A 110 26.73 -18.40 -16.83
N ASP A 111 25.70 -18.68 -16.02
CA ASP A 111 24.42 -19.21 -16.50
C ASP A 111 23.38 -18.11 -16.78
N LEU A 112 23.66 -16.87 -16.35
CA LEU A 112 22.77 -15.71 -16.48
C LEU A 112 21.41 -15.90 -15.78
N GLU A 113 21.40 -16.69 -14.70
CA GLU A 113 20.20 -17.04 -13.94
C GLU A 113 20.14 -16.37 -12.57
N LEU A 114 18.92 -16.16 -12.08
CA LEU A 114 18.68 -15.72 -10.71
C LEU A 114 18.58 -16.92 -9.78
N LEU A 115 19.39 -16.91 -8.73
CA LEU A 115 19.53 -18.03 -7.80
C LEU A 115 19.06 -17.65 -6.39
N CYS A 116 18.54 -18.65 -5.68
CA CYS A 116 18.42 -18.58 -4.21
C CYS A 116 19.72 -19.09 -3.56
N PRO A 117 19.94 -18.84 -2.26
CA PRO A 117 21.14 -19.30 -1.56
C PRO A 117 21.40 -20.82 -1.67
N LEU A 118 20.35 -21.63 -1.75
CA LEU A 118 20.46 -23.09 -1.84
C LEU A 118 20.89 -23.59 -3.22
N CYS A 119 20.56 -22.87 -4.31
CA CYS A 119 20.99 -23.24 -5.66
C CYS A 119 22.51 -23.06 -5.87
N THR A 120 23.21 -22.35 -5.00
CA THR A 120 24.68 -22.20 -5.09
C THR A 120 25.44 -23.46 -4.69
N GLN A 121 24.72 -24.44 -4.12
CA GLN A 121 25.28 -25.72 -3.71
C GLN A 121 25.21 -26.73 -4.86
N PRO A 122 26.04 -27.80 -4.82
CA PRO A 122 25.92 -28.90 -5.78
C PRO A 122 24.50 -29.47 -5.84
N PRO A 123 24.05 -29.93 -7.03
CA PRO A 123 24.84 -30.13 -8.26
C PRO A 123 24.87 -28.94 -9.24
N ASP A 124 24.02 -27.93 -9.08
CA ASP A 124 23.65 -27.05 -10.20
C ASP A 124 24.64 -25.88 -10.45
N HIS A 125 25.09 -25.17 -9.41
CA HIS A 125 25.96 -23.98 -9.57
C HIS A 125 27.19 -23.99 -8.65
N GLN A 126 27.74 -25.17 -8.37
CA GLN A 126 28.94 -25.28 -7.55
C GLN A 126 30.17 -24.70 -8.27
N GLY A 127 30.76 -23.65 -7.70
CA GLY A 127 32.00 -23.04 -8.22
C GLY A 127 31.81 -21.90 -9.23
N HIS A 128 30.57 -21.53 -9.53
CA HIS A 128 30.24 -20.37 -10.36
C HIS A 128 30.33 -19.06 -9.57
N GLN A 129 30.52 -17.94 -10.28
CA GLN A 129 30.57 -16.60 -9.72
C GLN A 129 29.15 -16.05 -9.49
N HIS A 130 28.85 -15.75 -8.22
CA HIS A 130 27.55 -15.26 -7.80
C HIS A 130 27.64 -13.82 -7.28
N ASN A 131 26.76 -12.95 -7.78
CA ASN A 131 26.61 -11.57 -7.30
C ASN A 131 25.22 -11.32 -6.72
N SER A 132 25.05 -10.21 -6.02
CA SER A 132 23.70 -9.76 -5.68
C SER A 132 22.91 -9.42 -6.96
N THR A 133 21.63 -9.79 -7.00
CA THR A 133 20.73 -9.57 -8.16
C THR A 133 20.80 -8.15 -8.73
N LEU A 134 20.93 -7.14 -7.86
CA LEU A 134 21.06 -5.73 -8.27
C LEU A 134 22.35 -5.44 -9.04
N LYS A 135 23.47 -6.06 -8.67
CA LYS A 135 24.76 -5.86 -9.35
C LYS A 135 24.82 -6.65 -10.67
N GLY A 136 24.34 -7.89 -10.68
CA GLY A 136 24.36 -8.75 -11.86
C GLY A 136 23.51 -8.21 -13.02
N LEU A 137 22.26 -7.80 -12.74
CA LEU A 137 21.37 -7.24 -13.75
C LEU A 137 21.87 -5.89 -14.31
N LEU A 138 22.56 -5.08 -13.50
CA LEU A 138 23.20 -3.85 -13.97
C LEU A 138 24.37 -4.14 -14.91
N SER A 139 25.15 -5.20 -14.65
CA SER A 139 26.27 -5.61 -15.53
C SER A 139 25.79 -6.07 -16.90
N GLN A 140 24.73 -6.91 -16.96
CA GLN A 140 24.14 -7.36 -18.22
C GLN A 140 23.52 -6.22 -19.05
N VAL A 141 22.86 -5.25 -18.40
CA VAL A 141 22.29 -4.08 -19.10
C VAL A 141 23.40 -3.24 -19.74
N VAL A 142 24.58 -3.17 -19.11
CA VAL A 142 25.74 -2.47 -19.67
C VAL A 142 26.34 -3.26 -20.83
N GLU A 143 26.53 -4.58 -20.71
CA GLU A 143 27.08 -5.43 -21.77
C GLU A 143 26.17 -5.54 -23.01
N CYS A 144 24.86 -5.71 -22.83
CA CYS A 144 23.91 -5.71 -23.95
C CYS A 144 23.88 -4.36 -24.69
N LYS A 145 24.17 -3.25 -24.00
CA LYS A 145 24.24 -1.93 -24.64
C LYS A 145 25.51 -1.77 -25.48
N VAL A 146 26.62 -2.36 -25.06
CA VAL A 146 27.89 -2.36 -25.81
C VAL A 146 27.81 -3.26 -27.05
N LEU A 147 27.09 -4.39 -26.99
CA LEU A 147 26.94 -5.31 -28.12
C LEU A 147 25.95 -4.85 -29.21
N MET A 148 25.05 -3.91 -28.91
CA MET A 148 24.12 -3.32 -29.89
C MET A 148 24.62 -2.01 -30.53
N GLU A 149 25.84 -1.56 -30.19
CA GLU A 149 26.49 -0.37 -30.77
C GLU A 149 27.67 -0.70 -31.70
N VAL A 150 27.77 -1.95 -32.20
CA VAL A 150 28.76 -2.40 -33.20
C VAL A 150 28.11 -2.64 -34.56
#